data_AF-A0AAW9IK10-F1
#
_entry.id   AF-A0AAW9IK10-F1
#
_cell.length_a   1.000
_cell.length_b   1.000
_cell.length_c   1.000
_cell.angle_alpha   90.00
_cell.angle_beta   90.00
_cell.angle_gamma   90.00
#
_symmetry.space_group_name_H-M   'P 1'
#
loop_
_entity.id
_entity.type
_entity.pdbx_description
1 polymer ?
#
loop_
_entity_poly.entity_id
_entity_poly.type
_entity_poly.pdbx_seq_one_letter_code
_entity_poly.pdbx_strand_id
1 'polypeptide(L)'
;MFDYHSFFPLLLSLMAGMSTVIGAFIVIFSKGESKKLITFALAFSAGVMITVSFTDLFMSAEETLSKSNGKLNGVIFSIIFLLSGAFIAMLIDKFIPDEPRPSPSAPSGKLYRVGFVSMIALMIHNFPEGIATFVSGYENTTLGISIALAIALHNIPEGISVA
;
A
#
# COMPACT_ATOMS: atom_id res chain seq x y z
N MET A 1 18.68 1.86 21.15
CA MET A 1 18.04 0.97 20.15
C MET A 1 16.92 1.66 19.37
N PHE A 2 16.46 2.85 19.78
CA PHE A 2 15.87 3.84 18.88
C PHE A 2 16.65 5.13 19.09
N ASP A 3 17.26 5.69 18.05
CA ASP A 3 17.81 7.03 18.09
C ASP A 3 16.71 8.06 17.76
N TYR A 4 16.99 9.35 17.98
CA TYR A 4 16.05 10.42 17.64
C TYR A 4 15.67 10.39 16.14
N HIS A 5 16.59 9.93 15.29
CA HIS A 5 16.42 9.83 13.85
C HIS A 5 15.42 8.74 13.42
N SER A 6 15.27 7.65 14.18
CA SER A 6 14.36 6.55 13.87
C SER A 6 12.94 6.74 14.42
N PHE A 7 12.77 7.55 15.46
CA PHE A 7 11.46 7.74 16.09
C PHE A 7 10.44 8.42 15.17
N PHE A 8 10.87 9.47 14.47
CA PHE A 8 9.98 10.22 13.59
C PHE A 8 9.51 9.41 12.37
N PRO A 9 10.38 8.68 11.63
CA PRO A 9 9.95 7.78 10.56
C PRO A 9 9.03 6.65 11.03
N LEU A 10 9.24 6.13 12.24
CA LEU A 10 8.36 5.13 12.84
C LEU A 10 6.95 5.71 13.10
N LEU A 11 6.88 6.95 13.59
CA LEU A 11 5.61 7.65 13.79
C LEU A 11 4.90 7.89 12.45
N LEU A 12 5.63 8.32 11.41
CA LEU A 12 5.06 8.49 10.07
C LEU A 12 4.46 7.18 9.54
N SER A 13 5.21 6.08 9.64
CA SER A 13 4.76 4.75 9.22
C SER A 13 3.51 4.29 10.00
N LEU A 14 3.50 4.51 11.32
CA LEU A 14 2.34 4.20 12.16
C LEU A 14 1.11 5.02 11.77
N MET A 15 1.25 6.33 11.57
CA MET A 15 0.13 7.20 11.19
C MET A 15 -0.42 6.84 9.81
N ALA A 16 0.45 6.51 8.85
CA ALA A 16 0.04 6.00 7.55
C ALA A 16 -0.76 4.70 7.68
N GLY A 17 -0.27 3.73 8.46
CA GLY A 17 -1.00 2.46 8.71
C GLY A 17 -2.34 2.64 9.43
N MET A 18 -2.44 3.57 10.38
CA MET A 18 -3.70 3.85 11.10
C MET A 18 -4.80 4.43 10.20
N SER A 19 -4.46 4.98 9.05
CA SER A 19 -5.45 5.57 8.13
C SER A 19 -6.38 4.53 7.49
N THR A 20 -5.99 3.25 7.40
CA THR A 20 -6.90 2.14 7.02
C THR A 20 -8.06 2.02 8.00
N VAL A 21 -7.79 2.22 9.30
CA VAL A 21 -8.84 2.21 10.34
C VAL A 21 -9.79 3.40 10.17
N ILE A 22 -9.27 4.57 9.75
CA ILE A 22 -10.09 5.74 9.44
C ILE A 22 -11.06 5.43 8.29
N GLY A 23 -10.57 4.79 7.23
CA GLY A 23 -11.40 4.32 6.12
C GLY A 23 -12.54 3.40 6.56
N ALA A 24 -12.23 2.43 7.42
CA ALA A 24 -13.24 1.51 7.97
C ALA A 24 -14.31 2.24 8.78
N PHE A 25 -13.94 3.22 9.61
CA PHE A 25 -14.91 4.02 10.36
C PHE A 25 -15.86 4.81 9.45
N ILE A 26 -15.38 5.35 8.33
CA ILE A 26 -16.23 6.05 7.36
C ILE A 26 -17.37 5.14 6.91
N VAL A 27 -17.10 3.85 6.65
CA VAL A 27 -18.12 2.88 6.23
C VAL A 27 -19.10 2.57 7.35
N ILE A 28 -18.60 2.27 8.56
CA ILE A 28 -19.43 1.92 9.73
C ILE A 28 -20.46 3.03 10.05
N PHE A 29 -20.08 4.30 9.89
CA PHE A 29 -20.98 5.43 10.11
C PHE A 29 -21.77 5.86 8.87
N SER A 30 -21.39 5.40 7.68
CA SER A 30 -22.17 5.59 6.46
C SER A 30 -23.36 4.63 6.43
N LYS A 31 -24.56 5.11 6.13
CA LYS A 31 -25.77 4.30 6.09
C LYS A 31 -25.84 3.46 4.80
N GLY A 32 -25.01 2.42 4.71
CA GLY A 32 -25.07 1.36 3.70
C GLY A 32 -23.97 1.38 2.63
N GLU A 33 -23.84 0.25 1.92
CA GLU A 33 -22.85 0.04 0.86
C GLU A 33 -23.10 0.94 -0.35
N SER A 34 -22.43 2.10 -0.41
CA SER A 34 -22.45 2.95 -1.60
C SER A 34 -21.43 2.44 -2.62
N LYS A 35 -21.91 1.73 -3.65
CA LYS A 35 -21.07 1.34 -4.81
C LYS A 35 -20.30 2.53 -5.39
N LYS A 36 -20.89 3.73 -5.39
CA LYS A 36 -20.22 4.96 -5.84
C LYS A 36 -19.03 5.32 -4.97
N LEU A 37 -19.16 5.19 -3.64
CA LEU A 37 -18.07 5.45 -2.70
C LEU A 37 -16.94 4.45 -2.91
N ILE A 38 -17.25 3.16 -3.01
CA ILE A 38 -16.26 2.09 -3.23
C ILE A 38 -15.52 2.30 -4.57
N THR A 39 -16.25 2.55 -5.66
CA THR A 39 -15.63 2.79 -6.97
C THR A 39 -14.75 4.03 -6.98
N PHE A 40 -15.19 5.12 -6.34
CA PHE A 40 -14.38 6.33 -6.21
C PHE A 40 -13.13 6.09 -5.36
N ALA A 41 -13.28 5.43 -4.21
CA ALA A 41 -12.20 5.07 -3.31
C ALA A 41 -11.13 4.25 -4.05
N LEU A 42 -11.51 3.15 -4.69
CA LEU A 42 -10.57 2.30 -5.43
C LEU A 42 -9.84 3.07 -6.56
N ALA A 43 -10.56 3.90 -7.33
CA ALA A 43 -9.94 4.71 -8.38
C ALA A 43 -8.97 5.75 -7.83
N PHE A 44 -9.32 6.40 -6.71
CA PHE A 44 -8.45 7.35 -6.03
C PHE A 44 -7.19 6.66 -5.49
N SER A 45 -7.34 5.52 -4.82
CA SER A 45 -6.21 4.78 -4.26
C SER A 45 -5.26 4.25 -5.35
N ALA A 46 -5.79 3.77 -6.48
CA ALA A 46 -4.97 3.37 -7.62
C ALA A 46 -4.18 4.55 -8.21
N GLY A 47 -4.81 5.73 -8.34
CA GLY A 47 -4.15 6.95 -8.82
C GLY A 47 -3.02 7.42 -7.90
N VAL A 48 -3.25 7.37 -6.57
CA VAL A 48 -2.23 7.70 -5.56
C VAL A 48 -1.04 6.76 -5.69
N MET A 49 -1.26 5.44 -5.76
CA MET A 49 -0.16 4.47 -5.80
C MET A 49 0.63 4.49 -7.11
N ILE A 50 -0.03 4.75 -8.25
CA ILE A 50 0.69 4.98 -9.50
C ILE A 50 1.59 6.22 -9.37
N THR A 51 1.06 7.31 -8.81
CA THR A 51 1.83 8.55 -8.62
C THR A 51 3.06 8.30 -7.75
N VAL A 52 2.87 7.78 -6.53
CA VAL A 52 3.97 7.47 -5.58
C VAL A 52 5.03 6.57 -6.19
N SER A 53 4.59 5.54 -6.94
CA SER A 53 5.51 4.60 -7.58
C SER A 53 6.46 5.28 -8.55
N PHE A 54 5.98 6.25 -9.35
CA PHE A 54 6.80 6.93 -10.35
C PHE A 54 7.49 8.19 -9.83
N THR A 55 6.86 8.97 -8.95
CA THR A 55 7.39 10.25 -8.48
C THR A 55 8.36 10.09 -7.31
N ASP A 56 8.10 9.15 -6.41
CA ASP A 56 8.89 9.01 -5.19
C ASP A 56 9.77 7.76 -5.26
N LEU A 57 9.16 6.58 -5.41
CA LEU A 57 9.87 5.30 -5.30
C LEU A 57 10.83 5.06 -6.48
N PHE A 58 10.38 5.23 -7.71
CA PHE A 58 11.22 5.05 -8.89
C PHE A 58 12.39 6.07 -8.92
N MET A 59 12.11 7.34 -8.61
CA MET A 59 13.15 8.38 -8.57
C MET A 59 14.17 8.09 -7.46
N SER A 60 13.72 7.71 -6.27
CA SER A 60 14.62 7.34 -5.15
C SER A 60 15.48 6.12 -5.48
N ALA A 61 14.89 5.09 -6.10
CA ALA A 61 15.61 3.90 -6.55
C ALA A 61 16.65 4.24 -7.64
N GLU A 62 16.27 5.05 -8.64
CA GLU A 62 17.18 5.54 -9.68
C GLU A 62 18.34 6.35 -9.11
N GLU A 63 18.08 7.29 -8.20
CA GLU A 63 19.14 8.08 -7.57
C GLU A 63 20.12 7.18 -6.82
N THR A 64 19.61 6.22 -6.06
CA THR A 64 20.42 5.29 -5.26
C THR A 64 21.27 4.36 -6.13
N LEU A 65 20.68 3.79 -7.17
CA LEU A 65 21.38 2.91 -8.10
C LEU A 65 22.39 3.66 -8.98
N SER A 66 22.07 4.91 -9.36
CA SER A 66 22.97 5.77 -10.14
C SER A 66 24.19 6.23 -9.35
N LYS A 67 24.04 6.47 -8.04
CA LYS A 67 25.18 6.80 -7.16
C LYS A 67 26.23 5.69 -7.10
N SER A 68 25.79 4.43 -7.15
CA SER A 68 26.69 3.26 -7.01
C SER A 68 27.19 2.71 -8.35
N ASN A 69 26.40 2.77 -9.42
CA ASN A 69 26.70 2.10 -10.69
C ASN A 69 26.95 3.06 -11.87
N GLY A 70 26.83 4.38 -11.65
CA GLY A 70 26.86 5.41 -12.69
C GLY A 70 25.49 5.66 -13.31
N LYS A 71 25.27 6.89 -13.83
CA LYS A 71 23.94 7.37 -14.24
C LYS A 71 23.22 6.49 -15.27
N LEU A 72 23.94 6.04 -16.30
CA LEU A 72 23.35 5.19 -17.34
C LEU A 72 22.90 3.84 -16.77
N ASN A 73 23.78 3.17 -16.02
CA ASN A 73 23.48 1.85 -15.45
C ASN A 73 22.42 1.93 -14.36
N GLY A 74 22.42 2.98 -13.55
CA GLY A 74 21.40 3.19 -12.51
C GLY A 74 20.00 3.29 -13.10
N VAL A 75 19.81 4.09 -14.16
CA VAL A 75 18.54 4.18 -14.90
C VAL A 75 18.14 2.82 -15.48
N ILE A 76 19.06 2.11 -16.13
CA ILE A 76 18.78 0.78 -16.72
C ILE A 76 18.34 -0.21 -15.64
N PHE A 77 19.06 -0.28 -14.53
CA PHE A 77 18.73 -1.18 -13.42
C PHE A 77 17.37 -0.84 -12.80
N SER A 78 17.06 0.44 -12.56
CA SER A 78 15.74 0.84 -12.04
C SER A 78 14.61 0.39 -12.95
N ILE A 79 14.76 0.54 -14.27
CA ILE A 79 13.74 0.09 -15.22
C ILE A 79 13.61 -1.45 -15.19
N ILE A 80 14.73 -2.18 -15.18
CA ILE A 80 14.72 -3.65 -15.10
C ILE A 80 14.01 -4.12 -13.83
N PHE A 81 14.32 -3.53 -12.67
CA PHE A 81 13.69 -3.90 -11.40
C PHE A 81 12.20 -3.53 -11.37
N LEU A 82 11.81 -2.37 -11.90
CA LEU A 82 10.41 -1.97 -12.02
C LEU A 82 9.62 -2.98 -12.88
N LEU A 83 10.12 -3.30 -14.07
CA LEU A 83 9.47 -4.25 -14.99
C LEU A 83 9.42 -5.66 -14.42
N SER A 84 10.50 -6.09 -13.75
CA SER A 84 10.55 -7.40 -13.07
C SER A 84 9.53 -7.47 -11.93
N GLY A 85 9.42 -6.41 -11.13
CA GLY A 85 8.42 -6.32 -10.07
C GLY A 85 6.98 -6.39 -10.61
N ALA A 86 6.69 -5.64 -11.67
CA ALA A 86 5.39 -5.69 -12.35
C ALA A 86 5.09 -7.08 -12.95
N PHE A 87 6.08 -7.72 -13.56
CA PHE A 87 5.96 -9.07 -14.09
C PHE A 87 5.70 -10.11 -12.99
N ILE A 88 6.40 -10.02 -11.86
CA ILE A 88 6.17 -10.88 -10.69
C ILE A 88 4.76 -10.67 -10.13
N ALA A 89 4.29 -9.42 -10.00
CA ALA A 89 2.93 -9.14 -9.54
C ALA A 89 1.88 -9.77 -10.47
N MET A 90 2.08 -9.69 -11.79
CA MET A 90 1.21 -10.35 -12.78
C MET A 90 1.24 -11.88 -12.65
N LEU A 91 2.39 -12.48 -12.35
CA LEU A 91 2.48 -13.92 -12.10
C LEU A 91 1.72 -14.31 -10.83
N ILE A 92 1.89 -13.55 -9.74
CA ILE A 92 1.16 -13.78 -8.48
C ILE A 92 -0.34 -13.79 -8.75
N ASP A 93 -0.86 -12.76 -9.44
CA ASP A 93 -2.28 -12.67 -9.79
C ASP A 93 -2.77 -13.90 -10.57
N LYS A 94 -1.99 -14.36 -11.55
CA LYS A 94 -2.31 -15.56 -12.34
C LYS A 94 -2.31 -16.87 -11.53
N PHE A 95 -1.51 -16.95 -10.47
CA PHE A 95 -1.41 -18.16 -9.63
C PHE A 95 -2.38 -18.17 -8.46
N ILE A 96 -3.01 -17.04 -8.11
CA ILE A 96 -4.07 -16.99 -7.11
C ILE A 96 -5.33 -17.62 -7.72
N PRO A 97 -5.83 -18.75 -7.17
CA PRO A 97 -7.03 -19.39 -7.70
C PRO A 97 -8.27 -18.53 -7.43
N ASP A 98 -9.19 -18.47 -8.40
CA ASP A 98 -10.49 -17.81 -8.23
C ASP A 98 -11.30 -18.52 -7.13
N GLU A 99 -11.63 -17.81 -6.05
CA GLU A 99 -12.57 -18.35 -5.07
C GLU A 99 -13.99 -18.40 -5.66
N PRO A 100 -14.74 -19.50 -5.49
CA PRO A 100 -16.13 -19.56 -5.89
C PRO A 100 -16.94 -18.50 -5.14
N ARG A 101 -17.72 -17.69 -5.88
CA ARG A 101 -18.58 -16.64 -5.31
C ARG A 101 -19.36 -17.17 -4.11
N PRO A 102 -19.32 -16.50 -2.93
CA PRO A 102 -20.04 -16.96 -1.77
C PRO A 102 -21.55 -17.01 -2.08
N SER A 103 -22.14 -18.19 -1.90
CA SER A 103 -23.59 -18.37 -1.96
C SER A 103 -24.25 -17.57 -0.82
N PRO A 104 -25.34 -16.82 -1.08
CA PRO A 104 -26.06 -16.08 -0.03
C PRO A 104 -26.65 -16.97 1.09
N SER A 105 -26.63 -18.30 0.94
CA SER A 105 -27.03 -19.29 1.95
C SER A 105 -25.86 -19.85 2.79
N ALA A 106 -24.66 -19.27 2.69
CA ALA A 106 -23.47 -19.71 3.42
C ALA A 106 -23.62 -19.52 4.95
N PRO A 107 -23.32 -20.54 5.77
CA PRO A 107 -23.39 -20.44 7.23
C PRO A 107 -22.43 -19.37 7.78
N SER A 108 -22.85 -18.67 8.85
CA SER A 108 -22.18 -17.50 9.46
C SER A 108 -20.71 -17.70 9.80
N GLY A 109 -20.26 -18.94 10.05
CA GLY A 109 -18.84 -19.27 10.26
C GLY A 109 -17.93 -18.97 9.06
N LYS A 110 -18.48 -18.88 7.84
CA LYS A 110 -17.72 -18.46 6.65
C LYS A 110 -17.37 -16.97 6.66
N LEU A 111 -18.20 -16.11 7.27
CA LEU A 111 -17.95 -14.67 7.30
C LEU A 111 -16.78 -14.29 8.22
N TYR A 112 -16.67 -14.96 9.38
CA TYR A 112 -15.51 -14.80 10.27
C TYR A 112 -14.20 -15.22 9.59
N ARG A 113 -14.23 -16.32 8.83
CA ARG A 113 -13.06 -16.76 8.04
C ARG A 113 -12.69 -15.72 6.98
N VAL A 114 -13.67 -15.20 6.23
CA VAL A 114 -13.41 -14.14 5.23
C VAL A 114 -12.80 -12.91 5.90
N GLY A 115 -13.38 -12.41 6.99
CA GLY A 115 -12.83 -11.27 7.73
C GLY A 115 -11.41 -11.52 8.25
N PHE A 116 -11.14 -12.70 8.83
CA PHE A 116 -9.82 -13.05 9.34
C PHE A 116 -8.77 -13.19 8.22
N VAL A 117 -9.13 -13.82 7.10
CA VAL A 117 -8.24 -13.94 5.92
C VAL A 117 -7.97 -12.56 5.32
N SER A 118 -8.99 -11.71 5.17
CA SER A 118 -8.82 -10.32 4.71
C SER A 118 -7.91 -9.52 5.65
N MET A 119 -8.07 -9.66 6.97
CA MET A 119 -7.19 -9.01 7.95
C MET A 119 -5.72 -9.41 7.74
N ILE A 120 -5.43 -10.71 7.59
CA ILE A 120 -4.06 -11.19 7.35
C ILE A 120 -3.52 -10.70 6.01
N ALA A 121 -4.33 -10.74 4.96
CA ALA A 121 -3.95 -10.25 3.64
C ALA A 121 -3.59 -8.76 3.67
N LEU A 122 -4.41 -7.93 4.34
CA LEU A 122 -4.14 -6.50 4.52
C LEU A 122 -2.89 -6.25 5.35
N MET A 123 -2.67 -7.01 6.43
CA MET A 123 -1.43 -6.90 7.21
C MET A 123 -0.19 -7.17 6.35
N ILE A 124 -0.26 -8.15 5.45
CA ILE A 124 0.83 -8.47 4.53
C ILE A 124 1.00 -7.37 3.47
N HIS A 125 -0.06 -6.71 3.04
CA HIS A 125 -0.01 -5.60 2.07
C HIS A 125 0.59 -4.33 2.68
N ASN A 126 0.15 -3.97 3.89
CA ASN A 126 0.52 -2.71 4.54
C ASN A 126 1.93 -2.79 5.16
N PHE A 127 2.47 -4.00 5.30
CA PHE A 127 3.82 -4.21 5.83
C PHE A 127 4.92 -3.65 4.90
N PRO A 128 4.98 -4.01 3.60
CA PRO A 128 5.85 -3.34 2.62
C PRO A 128 5.70 -1.82 2.58
N GLU A 129 4.49 -1.29 2.64
CA GLU A 129 4.24 0.16 2.62
C GLU A 129 4.78 0.85 3.88
N GLY A 130 4.59 0.20 5.04
CA GLY A 130 5.13 0.65 6.31
C GLY A 130 6.66 0.70 6.29
N ILE A 131 7.31 -0.32 5.70
CA ILE A 131 8.77 -0.35 5.51
C ILE A 131 9.21 0.76 4.56
N ALA A 132 8.55 0.93 3.42
CA ALA A 132 8.90 1.97 2.44
C ALA A 132 8.81 3.37 3.08
N THR A 133 7.73 3.65 3.80
CA THR A 133 7.53 4.90 4.53
C THR A 133 8.62 5.14 5.56
N PHE A 134 8.97 4.11 6.34
CA PHE A 134 10.03 4.19 7.34
C PHE A 134 11.40 4.44 6.71
N VAL A 135 11.81 3.62 5.74
CA VAL A 135 13.13 3.72 5.10
C VAL A 135 13.28 5.08 4.42
N SER A 136 12.27 5.52 3.68
CA SER A 136 12.31 6.83 3.03
C SER A 136 12.37 7.99 4.02
N GLY A 137 11.65 7.92 5.14
CA GLY A 137 11.74 8.94 6.19
C GLY A 137 13.05 8.92 6.96
N TYR A 138 13.68 7.76 7.09
CA TYR A 138 14.99 7.60 7.70
C TYR A 138 16.10 8.22 6.82
N GLU A 139 16.03 8.00 5.51
CA GLU A 139 16.99 8.57 4.54
C GLU A 139 16.76 10.07 4.31
N ASN A 140 15.50 10.49 4.17
CA ASN A 140 15.13 11.88 3.89
C ASN A 140 13.74 12.20 4.47
N THR A 141 13.71 13.01 5.52
CA THR A 141 12.47 13.40 6.21
C THR A 141 11.40 13.98 5.27
N THR A 142 11.78 14.80 4.30
CA THR A 142 10.84 15.39 3.34
C THR A 142 10.21 14.33 2.44
N LEU A 143 11.02 13.38 1.94
CA LEU A 143 10.54 12.24 1.17
C LEU A 143 9.63 11.34 2.02
N GLY A 144 10.02 11.07 3.27
CA GLY A 144 9.21 10.29 4.21
C GLY A 144 7.85 10.91 4.50
N ILE A 145 7.77 12.24 4.68
CA ILE A 145 6.48 12.94 4.87
C ILE A 145 5.63 12.82 3.61
N SER A 146 6.22 13.01 2.42
CA SER A 146 5.52 12.88 1.14
C SER A 146 4.91 11.48 0.97
N ILE A 147 5.72 10.44 1.18
CA ILE A 147 5.29 9.04 1.07
C ILE A 147 4.27 8.70 2.16
N ALA A 148 4.48 9.11 3.42
CA ALA A 148 3.54 8.83 4.50
C ALA A 148 2.14 9.42 4.24
N LEU A 149 2.07 10.65 3.72
CA LEU A 149 0.82 11.27 3.32
C LEU A 149 0.17 10.51 2.16
N ALA A 150 0.96 10.09 1.17
CA ALA A 150 0.43 9.38 0.03
C ALA A 150 -0.07 7.97 0.41
N ILE A 151 0.67 7.21 1.22
CA ILE A 151 0.20 5.93 1.78
C ILE A 151 -1.05 6.16 2.63
N ALA A 152 -1.09 7.20 3.46
CA ALA A 152 -2.31 7.50 4.22
C ALA A 152 -3.53 7.76 3.32
N LEU A 153 -3.33 8.43 2.18
CA LEU A 153 -4.38 8.67 1.18
C LEU A 153 -4.76 7.41 0.39
N HIS A 154 -3.88 6.42 0.27
CA HIS A 154 -4.20 5.11 -0.31
C HIS A 154 -4.99 4.23 0.66
N ASN A 155 -4.57 4.23 1.92
CA ASN A 155 -5.06 3.35 2.97
C ASN A 155 -6.48 3.71 3.44
N ILE A 156 -6.88 4.99 3.37
CA ILE A 156 -8.28 5.38 3.63
C ILE A 156 -9.25 4.67 2.65
N PRO A 157 -9.09 4.77 1.32
CA PRO A 157 -9.82 3.97 0.35
C PRO A 157 -9.78 2.46 0.58
N GLU A 158 -8.62 1.90 0.91
CA GLU A 158 -8.47 0.48 1.21
C GLU A 158 -9.38 0.08 2.38
N GLY A 159 -9.33 0.85 3.47
CA GLY A 159 -10.19 0.66 4.63
C GLY A 159 -11.68 0.76 4.29
N ILE A 160 -12.06 1.65 3.37
CA ILE A 160 -13.43 1.76 2.85
C ILE A 160 -13.82 0.52 2.04
N SER A 161 -12.90 -0.08 1.30
CA SER A 161 -13.20 -1.23 0.42
C SER A 161 -13.32 -2.56 1.16
N VAL A 162 -12.71 -2.69 2.34
CA VAL A 162 -12.67 -3.94 3.10
C VAL A 162 -13.66 -3.98 4.28
N ALA A 163 -14.07 -2.82 4.80
CA ALA A 163 -15.06 -2.71 5.88
C ALA A 163 -16.50 -2.92 5.38
#